data_AF-A0A968JPB5-F1
#
_entry.id   AF-A0A968JPB5-F1
#
_cell.length_a   1.000
_cell.length_b   1.000
_cell.length_c   1.000
_cell.angle_alpha   90.00
_cell.angle_beta   90.00
_cell.angle_gamma   90.00
#
_symmetry.space_group_name_H-M   'P 1'
#
loop_
_entity.id
_entity.type
_entity.pdbx_description
1 polymer ?
#
loop_
_entity_poly.entity_id
_entity_poly.type
_entity_poly.pdbx_seq_one_letter_code
_entity_poly.pdbx_strand_id
1 'polypeptide(L)'
;MNVTRHSGFPGQKAWLDIGGISSVFCKNDPLLIIDGMIHETNYADYSIIDGFSLNPMDIVDVEDVANITVVKNGLSSWGSAGSNGMIYINTEQKSETSSAISISSYGGVGFLPQKLDVMDGAQFKSFYRNQLYQTGLTDESIASTYPWLDGGPGTVDYYKYNNNTDWQDEIYKPAGFQKYHIFLKGGDEIATYNISTGYMSHGKCL
;
A
#
# COMPACT_ATOMS: atom_id res chain seq x y z
N MET A 1 -10.62 8.29 15.09
CA MET A 1 -10.09 7.12 14.37
C MET A 1 -9.50 7.64 13.08
N ASN A 2 -8.18 7.61 13.00
CA ASN A 2 -7.44 7.94 11.80
C ASN A 2 -6.82 6.65 11.27
N VAL A 3 -6.89 6.46 9.95
CA VAL A 3 -6.30 5.31 9.26
C VAL A 3 -5.46 5.85 8.13
N THR A 4 -4.14 5.71 8.22
CA THR A 4 -3.22 6.12 7.17
C THR A 4 -2.45 4.92 6.65
N ARG A 5 -2.50 4.70 5.34
CA ARG A 5 -1.69 3.67 4.69
C ARG A 5 -0.24 4.12 4.66
N HIS A 6 0.69 3.24 5.01
CA HIS A 6 2.11 3.59 5.05
C HIS A 6 2.71 3.71 3.63
N SER A 7 2.20 2.94 2.67
CA SER A 7 2.52 3.01 1.24
C SER A 7 1.45 2.34 0.37
N GLY A 8 1.65 2.38 -0.95
CA GLY A 8 0.85 1.66 -1.94
C GLY A 8 1.24 0.18 -2.12
N PHE A 9 2.22 -0.33 -1.37
CA PHE A 9 2.63 -1.73 -1.45
C PHE A 9 1.53 -2.64 -0.87
N PRO A 10 1.06 -3.66 -1.62
CA PRO A 10 0.03 -4.58 -1.13
C PRO A 10 0.46 -5.33 0.14
N GLY A 11 -0.42 -5.40 1.15
CA GLY A 11 -0.17 -6.11 2.42
C GLY A 11 0.70 -5.34 3.43
N GLN A 12 1.03 -4.08 3.16
CA GLN A 12 1.77 -3.26 4.12
C GLN A 12 0.84 -2.74 5.25
N LYS A 13 1.38 -2.68 6.48
CA LYS A 13 0.71 -2.15 7.67
C LYS A 13 0.08 -0.78 7.40
N ALA A 14 -1.20 -0.67 7.72
CA ALA A 14 -1.86 0.62 7.89
C ALA A 14 -1.65 1.08 9.33
N TRP A 15 -1.33 2.37 9.51
CA TRP A 15 -1.29 2.97 10.83
C TRP A 15 -2.74 3.23 11.29
N LEU A 16 -3.11 2.61 12.41
CA LEU A 16 -4.43 2.68 13.01
C LEU A 16 -4.33 3.42 14.34
N ASP A 17 -4.99 4.58 14.43
CA ASP A 17 -5.03 5.36 15.67
C ASP A 17 -6.49 5.66 16.07
N ILE A 18 -6.86 5.23 17.27
CA ILE A 18 -8.21 5.37 17.82
C ILE A 18 -8.32 6.59 18.74
N GLY A 19 -7.23 6.99 19.40
CA GLY A 19 -7.22 7.93 20.52
C GLY A 19 -6.31 9.15 20.39
N GLY A 20 -5.53 9.27 19.32
CA GLY A 20 -4.48 10.28 19.20
C GLY A 20 -3.14 9.78 19.75
N ILE A 21 -2.08 10.59 19.57
CA ILE A 21 -0.75 10.26 20.09
C ILE A 21 -0.76 10.37 21.62
N SER A 22 -0.89 9.25 22.33
CA SER A 22 -1.00 9.21 23.79
C SER A 22 0.24 8.64 24.50
N SER A 23 1.27 8.19 23.78
CA SER A 23 2.49 7.62 24.37
C SER A 23 3.77 8.35 23.98
N VAL A 24 4.68 8.47 24.95
CA VAL A 24 6.03 9.05 24.81
C VAL A 24 6.90 8.23 23.84
N PHE A 25 6.54 6.97 23.60
CA PHE A 25 7.21 6.04 22.67
C PHE A 25 6.42 5.79 21.38
N CYS A 26 5.33 6.53 21.12
CA CYS A 26 4.47 6.42 19.93
C CYS A 26 3.91 5.01 19.62
N LYS A 27 3.83 4.09 20.60
CA LYS A 27 3.15 2.80 20.46
C LYS A 27 1.71 2.92 20.94
N ASN A 28 0.82 3.26 20.01
CA ASN A 28 -0.62 3.45 20.28
C ASN A 28 -1.48 2.41 19.54
N ASP A 29 -0.91 1.26 19.18
CA ASP A 29 -1.65 0.21 18.48
C ASP A 29 -2.81 -0.28 19.39
N PRO A 30 -4.04 -0.36 18.86
CA PRO A 30 -5.19 -0.82 19.62
C PRO A 30 -5.17 -2.33 19.81
N LEU A 31 -5.85 -2.83 20.84
CA LEU A 31 -6.01 -4.26 21.06
C LEU A 31 -6.89 -4.86 19.96
N LEU A 32 -6.39 -5.87 19.25
CA LEU A 32 -7.15 -6.62 18.25
C LEU A 32 -7.75 -7.87 18.89
N ILE A 33 -9.07 -8.00 18.79
CA ILE A 33 -9.80 -9.21 19.21
C ILE A 33 -10.54 -9.76 18.00
N ILE A 34 -10.37 -11.05 17.72
CA ILE A 34 -11.07 -11.77 16.64
C ILE A 34 -11.81 -12.93 17.28
N ASP A 35 -13.13 -12.99 17.10
CA ASP A 35 -14.00 -14.04 17.65
C ASP A 35 -13.79 -14.31 19.16
N GLY A 36 -13.52 -13.23 19.91
CA GLY A 36 -13.29 -13.27 21.36
C GLY A 36 -11.87 -13.64 21.80
N MET A 37 -10.95 -13.94 20.87
CA MET A 37 -9.54 -14.19 21.18
C MET A 37 -8.68 -12.94 20.94
N ILE A 38 -7.74 -12.68 21.85
CA ILE A 38 -6.78 -11.58 21.70
C ILE A 38 -5.72 -11.98 20.68
N HIS A 39 -5.50 -11.13 19.68
CA HIS A 39 -4.43 -11.29 18.70
C HIS A 39 -3.31 -10.30 18.97
N GLU A 40 -2.12 -10.83 19.25
CA GLU A 40 -0.92 -9.99 19.35
C GLU A 40 -0.52 -9.49 17.97
N THR A 41 -0.36 -8.18 17.83
CA THR A 41 0.06 -7.54 16.57
C THR A 41 1.58 -7.38 16.47
N ASN A 42 2.35 -7.83 17.47
CA ASN A 42 3.81 -7.67 17.53
C ASN A 42 4.56 -8.28 16.33
N TYR A 43 3.99 -9.31 15.69
CA TYR A 43 4.56 -9.92 14.48
C TYR A 43 4.58 -8.97 13.28
N ALA A 44 3.71 -7.97 13.26
CA ALA A 44 3.63 -6.95 12.22
C ALA A 44 4.80 -5.96 12.27
N ASP A 45 5.50 -5.85 13.40
CA ASP A 45 6.58 -4.88 13.61
C ASP A 45 7.95 -5.37 13.10
N TYR A 46 8.07 -6.66 12.76
CA TYR A 46 9.32 -7.25 12.29
C TYR A 46 9.26 -7.55 10.80
N SER A 47 10.09 -6.84 10.03
CA SER A 47 10.32 -7.10 8.62
C SER A 47 11.81 -7.11 8.33
N ILE A 48 12.22 -8.00 7.41
CA ILE A 48 13.60 -8.08 6.88
C ILE A 48 13.85 -6.91 5.91
N ILE A 49 12.78 -6.35 5.33
CA ILE A 49 12.82 -5.23 4.40
C ILE A 49 12.53 -3.95 5.20
N ASP A 50 13.47 -3.02 5.19
CA ASP A 50 13.34 -1.72 5.84
C ASP A 50 12.14 -0.93 5.26
N GLY A 51 11.31 -0.38 6.14
CA GLY A 51 10.07 0.32 5.78
C GLY A 51 8.89 -0.58 5.37
N PHE A 52 9.05 -1.91 5.28
CA PHE A 52 7.92 -2.83 5.14
C PHE A 52 7.50 -3.34 6.53
N SER A 53 6.20 -3.47 6.76
CA SER A 53 5.64 -4.11 7.95
C SER A 53 4.37 -4.82 7.50
N LEU A 54 4.12 -6.01 8.05
CA LEU A 54 2.92 -6.77 7.70
C LEU A 54 1.70 -6.07 8.29
N ASN A 55 0.58 -6.09 7.59
CA ASN A 55 -0.67 -5.63 8.17
C ASN A 55 -1.22 -6.70 9.13
N PRO A 56 -1.40 -6.40 10.43
CA PRO A 56 -1.91 -7.39 11.37
C PRO A 56 -3.38 -7.79 11.11
N MET A 57 -4.08 -7.03 10.27
CA MET A 57 -5.45 -7.33 9.85
C MET A 57 -5.53 -8.30 8.67
N ASP A 58 -4.41 -8.64 8.03
CA ASP A 58 -4.39 -9.58 6.89
C ASP A 58 -4.72 -11.03 7.32
N ILE A 59 -4.83 -11.29 8.64
CA ILE A 59 -5.25 -12.58 9.18
C ILE A 59 -6.75 -12.87 9.00
N VAL A 60 -7.58 -11.84 8.77
CA VAL A 60 -9.02 -12.00 8.54
C VAL A 60 -9.36 -11.53 7.14
N ASP A 61 -10.03 -12.38 6.36
CA ASP A 61 -10.60 -11.97 5.09
C ASP A 61 -11.82 -11.05 5.34
N VAL A 62 -11.89 -9.91 4.64
CA VAL A 62 -12.97 -8.91 4.84
C VAL A 62 -14.34 -9.51 4.55
N GLU A 63 -14.40 -10.47 3.63
CA GLU A 63 -15.59 -11.18 3.21
C GLU A 63 -16.11 -12.16 4.27
N ASP A 64 -15.25 -12.55 5.22
CA ASP A 64 -15.64 -13.35 6.37
C ASP A 64 -16.09 -12.48 7.55
N VAL A 65 -15.93 -11.16 7.50
CA VAL A 65 -16.27 -10.26 8.61
C VAL A 65 -17.77 -9.98 8.66
N ALA A 66 -18.42 -10.38 9.75
CA ALA A 66 -19.82 -10.06 10.00
C ALA A 66 -20.00 -8.67 10.63
N ASN A 67 -19.15 -8.31 11.59
CA ASN A 67 -19.16 -6.97 12.19
C ASN A 67 -17.81 -6.58 12.77
N ILE A 68 -17.54 -5.28 12.75
CA ILE A 68 -16.39 -4.64 13.39
C ILE A 68 -16.91 -3.67 14.44
N THR A 69 -16.52 -3.86 15.69
CA THR A 69 -16.82 -2.95 16.79
C THR A 69 -15.54 -2.25 17.23
N VAL A 70 -15.54 -0.93 17.17
CA VAL A 70 -14.41 -0.10 17.60
C VAL A 70 -14.75 0.58 18.92
N VAL A 71 -14.00 0.23 19.97
CA VAL A 71 -14.16 0.80 21.31
C VAL A 71 -13.03 1.79 21.57
N LYS A 72 -13.41 3.07 21.72
CA LYS A 72 -12.45 4.17 21.90
C LYS A 72 -11.94 4.32 23.33
N ASN A 73 -12.78 4.03 24.32
CA ASN A 73 -12.46 4.18 25.73
C ASN A 73 -12.45 2.80 26.37
N GLY A 74 -11.28 2.40 26.88
CA GLY A 74 -11.04 1.07 27.45
C GLY A 74 -12.11 0.67 28.45
N LEU A 75 -12.77 -0.47 28.18
CA LEU A 75 -13.59 -1.13 29.19
C LEU A 75 -12.63 -1.70 30.24
N SER A 76 -12.92 -1.44 31.52
CA SER A 76 -12.12 -1.92 32.67
C SER A 76 -11.88 -3.44 32.66
N SER A 77 -12.72 -4.19 31.93
CA SER A 77 -12.62 -5.63 31.74
C SER A 77 -11.35 -6.12 31.03
N TRP A 78 -10.64 -5.28 30.26
CA TRP A 78 -9.49 -5.70 29.43
C TRP A 78 -8.13 -5.11 29.85
N GLY A 79 -8.07 -4.49 31.04
CA GLY A 79 -6.82 -4.02 31.65
C GLY A 79 -6.10 -2.90 30.88
N SER A 80 -4.78 -2.78 31.12
CA SER A 80 -3.95 -1.72 30.53
C SER A 80 -3.86 -1.79 29.00
N ALA A 81 -4.02 -2.97 28.40
CA ALA A 81 -4.01 -3.18 26.95
C ALA A 81 -5.21 -2.51 26.25
N GLY A 82 -6.33 -2.32 26.94
CA GLY A 82 -7.51 -1.62 26.42
C GLY A 82 -7.43 -0.08 26.46
N SER A 83 -6.35 0.48 27.05
CA SER A 83 -6.20 1.94 27.21
C SER A 83 -5.98 2.69 25.90
N ASN A 84 -5.41 2.02 24.89
CA ASN A 84 -5.23 2.55 23.53
C ASN A 84 -6.49 2.36 22.64
N GLY A 85 -7.55 1.75 23.17
CA GLY A 85 -8.74 1.35 22.43
C GLY A 85 -8.67 -0.11 21.94
N MET A 86 -9.81 -0.61 21.44
CA MET A 86 -9.98 -2.00 21.01
C MET A 86 -10.73 -2.07 19.69
N ILE A 87 -10.27 -2.97 18.81
CA ILE A 87 -10.96 -3.37 17.58
C ILE A 87 -11.41 -4.81 17.78
N TYR A 88 -12.72 -5.02 17.77
CA TYR A 88 -13.33 -6.33 17.92
C TYR A 88 -13.95 -6.74 16.59
N ILE A 89 -13.45 -7.84 16.03
CA ILE A 89 -13.88 -8.40 14.75
C ILE A 89 -14.63 -9.70 15.04
N ASN A 90 -15.86 -9.79 14.56
CA ASN A 90 -16.63 -11.03 14.52
C ASN A 90 -16.66 -11.56 13.09
N THR A 91 -16.31 -12.82 12.91
CA THR A 91 -16.51 -13.52 11.65
C THR A 91 -17.96 -13.97 11.47
N GLU A 92 -18.38 -14.23 10.23
CA GLU A 92 -19.74 -14.68 9.93
C GLU A 92 -19.98 -16.06 10.51
N GLN A 93 -20.71 -16.11 11.61
CA GLN A 93 -21.17 -17.36 12.24
C GLN A 93 -22.63 -17.67 11.94
N LYS A 94 -23.29 -16.94 11.02
CA LYS A 94 -24.75 -17.04 10.83
C LYS A 94 -25.15 -18.48 10.50
N SER A 95 -25.63 -19.14 11.55
CA SER A 95 -26.20 -20.48 11.55
C SER A 95 -27.51 -20.42 10.78
N GLU A 96 -27.47 -20.80 9.52
CA GLU A 96 -28.69 -21.27 8.87
C GLU A 96 -28.59 -22.79 8.77
N THR A 97 -29.69 -23.46 9.11
CA THR A 97 -29.91 -24.90 8.83
C THR A 97 -29.86 -25.20 7.33
N SER A 98 -29.93 -24.17 6.48
CA SER A 98 -29.77 -24.31 5.04
C SER A 98 -28.30 -24.23 4.65
N SER A 99 -27.82 -25.24 3.93
CA SER A 99 -26.54 -25.19 3.25
C SER A 99 -26.53 -24.05 2.22
N ALA A 100 -25.51 -23.20 2.28
CA ALA A 100 -25.30 -22.11 1.34
C ALA A 100 -23.84 -22.08 0.88
N ILE A 101 -23.67 -21.90 -0.43
CA ILE A 101 -22.38 -21.69 -1.08
C ILE A 101 -22.38 -20.26 -1.63
N SER A 102 -21.44 -19.45 -1.17
CA SER A 102 -21.17 -18.13 -1.74
C SER A 102 -19.84 -18.15 -2.45
N ILE A 103 -19.82 -17.64 -3.67
CA ILE A 103 -18.60 -17.46 -4.46
C ILE A 103 -18.56 -16.00 -4.85
N SER A 104 -17.50 -15.31 -4.46
CA SER A 104 -17.24 -13.95 -4.86
C SER A 104 -15.94 -13.85 -5.64
N SER A 105 -15.96 -13.02 -6.68
CA SER A 105 -14.77 -12.72 -7.46
C SER A 105 -14.82 -11.27 -7.89
N TYR A 106 -13.72 -10.56 -7.70
CA TYR A 106 -13.58 -9.21 -8.23
C TYR A 106 -12.14 -8.96 -8.65
N GLY A 107 -11.97 -7.97 -9.51
CA GLY A 107 -10.67 -7.53 -9.95
C GLY A 107 -10.75 -6.12 -10.47
N GLY A 108 -9.58 -5.55 -10.74
CA GLY A 108 -9.46 -4.20 -11.25
C GLY A 108 -8.06 -3.93 -11.77
N VAL A 109 -7.88 -2.71 -12.27
CA VAL A 109 -6.58 -2.21 -12.73
C VAL A 109 -6.26 -0.95 -11.95
N GLY A 110 -5.11 -0.94 -11.28
CA GLY A 110 -4.54 0.22 -10.65
C GLY A 110 -3.69 1.00 -11.65
N PHE A 111 -3.95 2.29 -11.77
CA PHE A 111 -3.10 3.23 -12.50
C PHE A 111 -2.24 4.01 -11.52
N LEU A 112 -1.08 4.48 -12.00
CA LEU A 112 -0.23 5.35 -11.21
C LEU A 112 -1.00 6.64 -10.85
N PRO A 113 -0.86 7.17 -9.62
CA PRO A 113 -1.27 8.53 -9.32
C PRO A 113 -0.54 9.56 -10.20
N GLN A 114 -0.92 10.83 -10.06
CA GLN A 114 -0.33 11.95 -10.81
C GLN A 114 1.20 11.88 -10.81
N LYS A 115 1.78 11.83 -12.01
CA LYS A 115 3.22 11.85 -12.22
C LYS A 115 3.81 13.16 -11.73
N LEU A 116 5.08 13.14 -11.36
CA LEU A 116 5.82 14.37 -11.12
C LEU A 116 6.04 15.11 -12.44
N ASP A 117 5.77 16.41 -12.44
CA ASP A 117 6.11 17.27 -13.58
C ASP A 117 7.63 17.43 -13.62
N VAL A 118 8.27 16.62 -14.47
CA VAL A 118 9.71 16.65 -14.70
C VAL A 118 10.04 17.39 -15.99
N MET A 119 11.23 17.98 -16.05
CA MET A 119 11.71 18.60 -17.28
C MET A 119 11.92 17.54 -18.36
N ASP A 120 11.51 17.84 -19.57
CA ASP A 120 11.92 17.06 -20.74
C ASP A 120 13.42 17.29 -21.05
N GLY A 121 13.98 16.46 -21.94
CA GLY A 121 15.40 16.52 -22.28
C GLY A 121 15.85 17.87 -22.85
N ALA A 122 14.99 18.59 -23.57
CA ALA A 122 15.33 19.90 -24.13
C ALA A 122 15.27 21.00 -23.05
N GLN A 123 14.25 20.97 -22.20
CA GLN A 123 14.09 21.84 -21.04
C GLN A 123 15.27 21.70 -20.08
N PHE A 124 15.69 20.47 -19.80
CA PHE A 124 16.85 20.20 -18.95
C PHE A 124 18.14 20.79 -19.55
N LYS A 125 18.39 20.58 -20.85
CA LYS A 125 19.56 21.16 -21.53
C LYS A 125 19.54 22.68 -21.50
N SER A 126 18.39 23.31 -21.76
CA SER A 126 18.24 24.76 -21.69
C SER A 126 18.46 25.29 -20.28
N PHE A 127 17.90 24.63 -19.26
CA PHE A 127 18.10 24.99 -17.86
C PHE A 127 19.58 24.89 -17.47
N TYR A 128 20.23 23.78 -17.81
CA TYR A 128 21.64 23.55 -17.49
C TYR A 128 22.55 24.56 -18.20
N ARG A 129 22.30 24.84 -19.49
CA ARG A 129 23.03 25.87 -20.23
C ARG A 129 22.89 27.26 -19.61
N ASN A 130 21.67 27.63 -19.17
CA ASN A 130 21.45 28.90 -18.48
C ASN A 130 22.23 28.98 -17.16
N GLN A 131 22.39 27.88 -16.43
CA GLN A 131 23.23 27.83 -15.24
C GLN A 131 24.72 28.01 -15.58
N LEU A 132 25.21 27.41 -16.66
CA LEU A 132 26.59 27.59 -17.11
C LEU A 132 26.89 29.03 -17.57
N TYR A 133 25.93 29.71 -18.20
CA TYR A 133 26.12 31.14 -18.52
C TYR A 133 26.24 32.00 -17.25
N GLN A 134 25.49 31.68 -16.20
CA GLN A 134 25.58 32.40 -14.93
C GLN A 134 26.93 32.22 -14.21
N THR A 135 27.69 31.17 -14.53
CA THR A 135 29.06 30.99 -14.03
C THR A 135 30.12 31.71 -14.86
N GLY A 136 29.72 32.39 -15.95
CA GLY A 136 30.60 33.16 -16.83
C GLY A 136 31.24 32.37 -17.97
N LEU A 137 30.74 31.15 -18.26
CA LEU A 137 31.20 30.37 -19.41
C LEU A 137 30.63 30.93 -20.73
N THR A 138 31.41 30.85 -21.80
CA THR A 138 31.02 31.25 -23.15
C THR A 138 30.51 30.04 -23.95
N ASP A 139 29.85 30.28 -25.08
CA ASP A 139 29.34 29.20 -25.95
C ASP A 139 30.44 28.21 -26.36
N GLU A 140 31.64 28.71 -26.69
CA GLU A 140 32.78 27.87 -27.09
C GLU A 140 33.27 26.98 -25.94
N SER A 141 33.32 27.49 -24.71
CA SER A 141 33.75 26.70 -23.56
C SER A 141 32.69 25.67 -23.14
N ILE A 142 31.41 26.01 -23.28
CA ILE A 142 30.29 25.10 -23.04
C ILE A 142 30.31 23.96 -24.07
N ALA A 143 30.43 24.28 -25.37
CA ALA A 143 30.46 23.29 -26.44
C ALA A 143 31.65 22.32 -26.33
N SER A 144 32.83 22.83 -25.92
CA SER A 144 34.03 21.99 -25.73
C SER A 144 33.97 21.12 -24.47
N THR A 145 33.36 21.62 -23.38
CA THR A 145 33.37 20.93 -22.07
C THR A 145 32.17 20.01 -21.90
N TYR A 146 31.02 20.38 -22.49
CA TYR A 146 29.74 19.69 -22.36
C TYR A 146 29.13 19.41 -23.74
N PRO A 147 29.78 18.59 -24.60
CA PRO A 147 29.32 18.32 -25.97
C PRO A 147 27.93 17.67 -26.05
N TRP A 148 27.45 17.06 -24.96
CA TRP A 148 26.10 16.49 -24.85
C TRP A 148 24.96 17.53 -24.84
N LEU A 149 25.27 18.81 -24.58
CA LEU A 149 24.31 19.92 -24.66
C LEU A 149 24.01 20.34 -26.11
N ASP A 150 24.97 20.14 -27.02
CA ASP A 150 24.95 20.65 -28.41
C ASP A 150 24.75 19.58 -29.48
N GLY A 151 24.33 18.38 -29.10
CA GLY A 151 24.08 17.26 -30.03
C GLY A 151 22.93 17.54 -31.01
N GLY A 152 23.10 18.43 -31.98
CA GLY A 152 22.13 18.67 -33.04
C GLY A 152 22.05 17.51 -34.04
N PRO A 153 20.98 17.45 -34.86
CA PRO A 153 20.85 16.45 -35.93
C PRO A 153 22.10 16.47 -36.83
N GLY A 154 22.81 15.34 -36.94
CA GLY A 154 24.00 15.21 -37.79
C GLY A 154 25.34 14.99 -37.06
N THR A 155 25.35 15.01 -35.72
CA THR A 155 26.53 14.63 -34.92
C THR A 155 26.63 13.10 -34.74
N VAL A 156 27.84 12.55 -34.69
CA VAL A 156 28.07 11.10 -34.47
C VAL A 156 27.44 10.60 -33.17
N ASP A 157 27.31 11.47 -32.17
CA ASP A 157 26.75 11.13 -30.86
C ASP A 157 25.28 11.58 -30.68
N TYR A 158 24.59 11.96 -31.77
CA TYR A 158 23.20 12.44 -31.72
C TYR A 158 22.26 11.48 -30.95
N TYR A 159 22.38 10.18 -31.20
CA TYR A 159 21.55 9.15 -30.56
C TYR A 159 21.87 8.94 -29.06
N LYS A 160 23.05 9.38 -28.59
CA LYS A 160 23.46 9.25 -27.19
C LYS A 160 22.85 10.34 -26.32
N TYR A 161 22.68 11.54 -26.88
CA TYR A 161 22.38 12.74 -26.09
C TYR A 161 21.01 13.34 -26.32
N ASN A 162 20.21 12.83 -27.25
CA ASN A 162 18.91 13.43 -27.61
C ASN A 162 17.70 12.52 -27.39
N ASN A 163 17.87 11.44 -26.61
CA ASN A 163 16.72 10.66 -26.17
C ASN A 163 15.94 11.44 -25.11
N ASN A 164 14.62 11.47 -25.27
CA ASN A 164 13.68 12.10 -24.34
C ASN A 164 12.75 11.03 -23.77
N THR A 165 13.33 10.07 -23.06
CA THR A 165 12.58 8.95 -22.45
C THR A 165 11.90 9.44 -21.17
N ASP A 166 10.58 9.30 -21.09
CA ASP A 166 9.87 9.45 -19.82
C ASP A 166 10.12 8.20 -18.97
N TRP A 167 11.08 8.29 -18.06
CA TRP A 167 11.40 7.20 -17.14
C TRP A 167 10.23 6.84 -16.21
N GLN A 168 9.30 7.77 -15.92
CA GLN A 168 8.12 7.44 -15.13
C GLN A 168 7.20 6.50 -15.92
N ASP A 169 7.07 6.65 -17.24
CA ASP A 169 6.31 5.70 -18.07
C ASP A 169 6.99 4.35 -18.25
N GLU A 170 8.31 4.31 -18.29
CA GLU A 170 9.05 3.05 -18.45
C GLU A 170 9.04 2.20 -17.18
N ILE A 171 9.12 2.86 -16.03
CA ILE A 171 9.13 2.21 -14.71
C ILE A 171 7.70 1.84 -14.30
N TYR A 172 6.73 2.73 -14.53
CA TYR A 172 5.38 2.52 -14.01
C TYR A 172 4.45 1.92 -15.04
N LYS A 173 3.86 0.77 -14.70
CA LYS A 173 2.89 0.07 -15.55
C LYS A 173 1.57 -0.12 -14.82
N PRO A 174 0.42 -0.08 -15.53
CA PRO A 174 -0.85 -0.43 -14.93
C PRO A 174 -0.80 -1.86 -14.36
N ALA A 175 -1.23 -2.02 -13.11
CA ALA A 175 -1.22 -3.31 -12.44
C ALA A 175 -2.64 -3.84 -12.27
N GLY A 176 -2.90 -5.03 -12.80
CA GLY A 176 -4.13 -5.76 -12.52
C GLY A 176 -4.11 -6.37 -11.12
N PHE A 177 -5.26 -6.50 -10.49
CA PHE A 177 -5.44 -7.34 -9.30
C PHE A 177 -6.70 -8.18 -9.44
N GLN A 178 -6.70 -9.32 -8.78
CA GLN A 178 -7.81 -10.25 -8.75
C GLN A 178 -7.93 -10.89 -7.37
N LYS A 179 -9.18 -11.09 -6.93
CA LYS A 179 -9.52 -11.83 -5.73
C LYS A 179 -10.62 -12.82 -6.04
N TYR A 180 -10.48 -14.00 -5.47
CA TYR A 180 -11.47 -15.07 -5.46
C TYR A 180 -11.69 -15.48 -4.01
N HIS A 181 -12.95 -15.62 -3.62
CA HIS A 181 -13.33 -16.06 -2.30
C HIS A 181 -14.50 -17.05 -2.41
N ILE A 182 -14.37 -18.16 -1.69
CA ILE A 182 -15.34 -19.23 -1.63
C ILE A 182 -15.70 -19.43 -0.17
N PHE A 183 -16.99 -19.44 0.10
CA PHE A 183 -17.55 -19.59 1.43
C PHE A 183 -18.63 -20.65 1.43
N LEU A 184 -18.49 -21.61 2.33
CA LEU A 184 -19.40 -22.72 2.51
C LEU A 184 -19.89 -22.71 3.95
N LYS A 185 -21.21 -22.57 4.12
CA LYS A 185 -21.87 -22.75 5.42
C LYS A 185 -22.99 -23.77 5.33
N GLY A 186 -23.27 -24.41 6.45
CA GLY A 186 -24.42 -25.30 6.58
C GLY A 186 -24.41 -25.99 7.94
N GLY A 187 -25.32 -26.95 8.09
CA GLY A 187 -25.49 -27.67 9.34
C GLY A 187 -26.95 -27.97 9.62
N ASP A 188 -27.19 -28.56 10.77
CA ASP A 188 -28.54 -28.80 11.29
C ASP A 188 -28.68 -28.09 12.66
N GLU A 189 -29.85 -28.21 13.30
CA GLU A 189 -30.18 -27.60 14.59
C GLU A 189 -29.20 -27.97 15.72
N ILE A 190 -28.45 -29.08 15.54
CA ILE A 190 -27.50 -29.62 16.52
C ILE A 190 -26.05 -29.20 16.24
N ALA A 191 -25.67 -29.06 14.97
CA ALA A 191 -24.28 -28.82 14.58
C ALA A 191 -24.21 -27.99 13.31
N THR A 192 -23.43 -26.91 13.36
CA THR A 192 -23.15 -26.02 12.24
C THR A 192 -21.69 -26.08 11.85
N TYR A 193 -21.42 -25.82 10.57
CA TYR A 193 -20.08 -25.69 10.03
C TYR A 193 -19.98 -24.46 9.14
N ASN A 194 -18.81 -23.84 9.16
CA ASN A 194 -18.44 -22.75 8.28
C ASN A 194 -17.00 -22.95 7.81
N ILE A 195 -16.77 -22.86 6.50
CA ILE A 195 -15.47 -23.01 5.85
C ILE A 195 -15.35 -21.92 4.79
N SER A 196 -14.32 -21.08 4.89
CA SER A 196 -13.98 -20.07 3.89
C SER A 196 -12.58 -20.28 3.33
N THR A 197 -12.37 -19.83 2.09
CA THR A 197 -11.05 -19.76 1.48
C THR A 197 -10.98 -18.59 0.51
N GLY A 198 -9.91 -17.81 0.60
CA GLY A 198 -9.65 -16.65 -0.22
C GLY A 198 -8.30 -16.76 -0.93
N TYR A 199 -8.25 -16.31 -2.17
CA TYR A 199 -7.01 -16.10 -2.93
C TYR A 199 -7.01 -14.70 -3.52
N MET A 200 -5.95 -13.94 -3.25
CA MET A 200 -5.75 -12.60 -3.78
C MET A 200 -4.39 -12.50 -4.45
N SER A 201 -4.36 -11.90 -5.64
CA SER A 201 -3.15 -11.67 -6.41
C SER A 201 -3.12 -10.24 -6.94
N HIS A 202 -1.96 -9.59 -6.78
CA HIS A 202 -1.70 -8.24 -7.27
C HIS A 202 -0.56 -8.26 -8.26
N GLY A 203 -0.77 -7.66 -9.43
CA GLY A 203 0.30 -7.26 -10.32
C GLY A 203 1.17 -6.17 -9.69
N LYS A 204 2.39 -6.04 -10.18
CA LYS A 204 3.30 -4.97 -9.75
C LYS A 204 3.11 -3.75 -10.65
N CYS A 205 3.09 -2.56 -10.04
CA CYS A 205 3.15 -1.30 -10.77
C CYS A 205 4.59 -0.88 -11.14
N LEU A 206 5.59 -1.71 -10.82
CA LEU A 206 7.03 -1.50 -11.02
C LEU A 206 7.60 -2.61 -11.92
#